data_AF-A0A914SCK8-F1
#
_entry.id   AF-A0A914SCK8-F1
#
_cell.length_a   1.000
_cell.length_b   1.000
_cell.length_c   1.000
_cell.angle_alpha   90.00
_cell.angle_beta   90.00
_cell.angle_gamma   90.00
#
_symmetry.space_group_name_H-M   'P 1'
#
loop_
_entity.id
_entity.type
_entity.pdbx_description
1 polymer ?
#
loop_
_entity_poly.entity_id
_entity_poly.type
_entity_poly.pdbx_seq_one_letter_code
_entity_poly.pdbx_strand_id
1 'polypeptide(L)'
;MCILYMEYDRIGLYFLIPLAVHLLNIYHTGSRLYYNIDGRYDLKQMLAVKDINIKAKYAFAVFGSVVLALMGHLVVGSIPSTLSALIYTLSDYASLAAASVVLAAEIYETCKGSSK
;
A
#
# COMPACT_ATOMS: atom_id res chain seq x y z
N MET A 1 -6.11 -10.32 6.04
CA MET A 1 -7.16 -9.49 6.66
C MET A 1 -8.16 -10.29 7.47
N CYS A 2 -8.76 -11.36 6.92
CA CYS A 2 -9.66 -12.23 7.67
C CYS A 2 -9.03 -12.79 8.95
N ILE A 3 -7.72 -13.05 8.96
CA ILE A 3 -6.96 -13.50 10.13
C ILE A 3 -7.05 -12.51 11.32
N LEU A 4 -6.98 -11.19 11.08
CA LEU A 4 -7.09 -10.19 12.15
C LEU A 4 -8.48 -10.19 12.80
N TYR A 5 -9.52 -10.41 12.00
CA TYR A 5 -10.89 -10.56 12.49
C TYR A 5 -11.10 -11.91 13.20
N MET A 6 -10.51 -13.00 12.70
CA MET A 6 -10.62 -14.31 13.34
C MET A 6 -9.96 -14.35 14.73
N GLU A 7 -8.92 -13.55 14.94
CA GLU A 7 -8.23 -13.44 16.23
C GLU A 7 -8.74 -12.27 17.09
N TYR A 8 -9.87 -11.63 16.74
CA TYR A 8 -10.36 -10.44 17.46
C TYR A 8 -10.63 -10.71 18.93
N ASP A 9 -11.10 -11.92 19.28
CA ASP A 9 -11.42 -12.31 20.66
C ASP A 9 -10.16 -12.32 21.55
N ARG A 10 -8.98 -12.59 20.96
CA ARG A 10 -7.70 -12.63 21.67
C ARG A 10 -6.93 -11.31 21.61
N ILE A 11 -7.04 -10.57 20.51
CA ILE A 11 -6.32 -9.31 20.26
C ILE A 11 -7.11 -8.11 20.80
N GLY A 12 -8.41 -8.27 21.03
CA GLY A 12 -9.32 -7.17 21.34
C GLY A 12 -9.43 -6.17 20.19
N LEU A 13 -10.02 -5.00 20.44
CA LEU A 13 -10.27 -3.96 19.42
C LEU A 13 -9.01 -3.37 18.76
N TYR A 14 -7.81 -3.67 19.26
CA TYR A 14 -6.55 -3.24 18.68
C TYR A 14 -6.33 -3.74 17.24
N PHE A 15 -7.03 -4.81 16.82
CA PHE A 15 -6.98 -5.31 15.44
C PHE A 15 -7.53 -4.31 14.40
N LEU A 16 -8.34 -3.33 14.82
CA LEU A 16 -9.00 -2.38 13.92
C LEU A 16 -8.01 -1.48 13.18
N ILE A 17 -6.91 -1.09 13.83
CA ILE A 17 -5.89 -0.21 13.23
C ILE A 17 -5.17 -0.92 12.08
N PRO A 18 -4.52 -2.09 12.29
CA PRO A 18 -3.89 -2.82 11.18
C PRO A 18 -4.92 -3.22 10.12
N LEU A 19 -6.14 -3.60 10.51
CA LEU A 19 -7.21 -3.89 9.54
C LEU A 19 -7.51 -2.68 8.64
N ALA A 20 -7.69 -1.50 9.21
CA ALA A 20 -7.98 -0.28 8.46
C ALA A 20 -6.83 0.09 7.50
N VAL A 21 -5.58 0.02 7.96
CA VAL A 21 -4.39 0.32 7.14
C VAL A 21 -4.30 -0.61 5.93
N HIS A 22 -4.52 -1.91 6.14
CA HIS A 22 -4.48 -2.88 5.05
C HIS A 22 -5.67 -2.78 4.10
N LEU A 23 -6.87 -2.46 4.60
CA LEU A 23 -8.02 -2.16 3.74
C LEU A 23 -7.75 -0.93 2.86
N LEU A 24 -7.17 0.13 3.43
CA LEU A 24 -6.74 1.30 2.69
C LEU A 24 -5.68 0.94 1.65
N ASN A 25 -4.71 0.08 2.01
CA ASN A 25 -3.68 -0.38 1.09
C ASN A 25 -4.26 -1.15 -0.09
N ILE A 26 -5.18 -2.08 0.16
CA ILE A 26 -5.86 -2.86 -0.88
C ILE A 26 -6.70 -1.95 -1.78
N TYR A 27 -7.47 -1.04 -1.18
CA TYR A 27 -8.27 -0.09 -1.93
C TYR A 27 -7.39 0.79 -2.83
N HIS A 28 -6.31 1.35 -2.29
CA HIS A 28 -5.40 2.22 -3.02
C HIS A 28 -4.65 1.46 -4.12
N THR A 29 -3.98 0.36 -3.77
CA THR A 29 -3.24 -0.49 -4.71
C THR A 29 -4.15 -1.05 -5.81
N GLY A 30 -5.34 -1.53 -5.44
CA GLY A 30 -6.34 -2.05 -6.38
C GLY A 30 -6.91 -0.97 -7.29
N SER A 31 -7.14 0.24 -6.77
CA SER A 31 -7.56 1.39 -7.58
C SER A 31 -6.49 1.78 -8.61
N ARG A 32 -5.20 1.76 -8.23
CA ARG A 32 -4.08 2.00 -9.17
C ARG A 32 -4.02 0.95 -10.27
N LEU A 33 -4.19 -0.32 -9.92
CA LEU A 33 -4.24 -1.42 -10.89
C LEU A 33 -5.47 -1.32 -11.83
N TYR A 34 -6.62 -0.92 -11.30
CA TYR A 34 -7.89 -0.89 -12.06
C TYR A 34 -7.99 0.29 -13.03
N TYR A 35 -7.57 1.50 -12.61
CA TYR A 35 -7.71 2.71 -13.44
C TYR A 35 -6.58 2.93 -14.46
N ASN A 36 -5.76 1.90 -14.68
CA ASN A 36 -4.46 1.96 -15.36
C ASN A 36 -3.48 2.91 -14.68
N ILE A 37 -2.23 2.47 -14.65
CA ILE A 37 -1.13 3.25 -14.13
C ILE A 37 -0.88 4.39 -15.13
N ASP A 38 -0.93 5.65 -14.68
CA ASP A 38 -0.40 6.81 -15.41
C ASP A 38 0.68 7.47 -14.58
N GLY A 39 1.73 6.69 -14.29
CA GLY A 39 2.88 7.15 -13.50
C GLY A 39 3.53 8.40 -14.09
N ARG A 40 3.43 8.58 -15.43
CA ARG A 40 4.00 9.73 -16.13
C ARG A 40 3.33 11.04 -15.72
N TYR A 41 2.00 11.07 -15.64
CA TYR A 41 1.26 12.26 -15.25
C TYR A 41 1.48 12.59 -13.77
N ASP A 42 1.33 11.58 -12.90
CA ASP A 42 1.40 11.76 -11.44
C ASP A 42 2.81 12.20 -10.99
N LEU A 43 3.86 11.58 -11.51
CA LEU A 43 5.23 11.89 -11.13
C LEU A 43 5.68 13.26 -11.67
N LYS A 44 5.24 13.64 -12.87
CA LYS A 44 5.48 14.98 -13.41
C LYS A 44 4.76 16.05 -12.61
N GLN A 45 3.49 15.83 -12.22
CA GLN A 45 2.76 16.80 -11.41
C GLN A 45 3.30 16.91 -9.99
N MET A 46 3.73 15.80 -9.39
CA MET A 46 4.43 15.82 -8.11
C MET A 46 5.68 16.74 -8.13
N LEU A 47 6.47 16.68 -9.21
CA LEU A 47 7.69 17.50 -9.34
C LEU A 47 7.40 18.95 -9.75
N ALA A 48 6.37 19.18 -10.58
CA ALA A 48 6.06 20.50 -11.13
C ALA A 48 5.22 21.40 -10.21
N VAL A 49 4.35 20.82 -9.38
CA VAL A 49 3.46 21.59 -8.52
C VAL A 49 4.23 22.24 -7.36
N LYS A 50 3.97 23.53 -7.11
CA LYS A 50 4.56 24.27 -5.97
C LYS A 50 3.74 24.17 -4.68
N ASP A 51 2.43 24.00 -4.80
CA ASP A 51 1.54 23.82 -3.63
C ASP A 51 1.83 22.49 -2.93
N ILE A 52 2.13 22.55 -1.64
CA ILE A 52 2.51 21.39 -0.82
C ILE A 52 1.36 20.40 -0.68
N ASN A 53 0.12 20.87 -0.53
CA ASN A 53 -1.04 19.99 -0.35
C ASN A 53 -1.31 19.18 -1.61
N ILE A 54 -1.23 19.83 -2.77
CA ILE A 54 -1.43 19.19 -4.06
C ILE A 54 -0.26 18.24 -4.36
N LYS A 55 0.98 18.67 -4.08
CA LYS A 55 2.17 17.81 -4.19
C LYS A 55 2.07 16.54 -3.34
N ALA A 56 1.60 16.66 -2.10
CA ALA A 56 1.41 15.53 -1.21
C ALA A 56 0.40 14.51 -1.76
N LYS A 57 -0.67 14.98 -2.42
CA LYS A 57 -1.64 14.07 -3.08
C LYS A 57 -1.01 13.26 -4.20
N TYR A 58 -0.19 13.89 -5.05
CA TYR A 58 0.52 13.15 -6.11
C TYR A 58 1.60 12.23 -5.57
N ALA A 59 2.33 12.67 -4.53
CA ALA A 59 3.29 11.82 -3.84
C ALA A 59 2.60 10.58 -3.23
N PHE A 60 1.43 10.76 -2.63
CA PHE A 60 0.63 9.64 -2.13
C PHE A 60 0.05 8.78 -3.25
N ALA A 61 -0.30 9.34 -4.40
CA ALA A 61 -0.75 8.55 -5.55
C ALA A 61 0.31 7.57 -6.05
N VAL A 62 1.59 8.00 -6.04
CA VAL A 62 2.74 7.20 -6.50
C VAL A 62 3.27 6.28 -5.41
N PHE A 63 3.63 6.84 -4.26
CA PHE A 63 4.29 6.10 -3.18
C PHE A 63 3.32 5.51 -2.15
N GLY A 64 2.04 5.86 -2.21
CA GLY A 64 1.04 5.50 -1.18
C GLY A 64 0.90 3.99 -1.00
N SER A 65 0.90 3.22 -2.09
CA SER A 65 0.82 1.75 -2.02
C SER A 65 1.95 1.17 -1.17
N VAL A 66 3.19 1.62 -1.37
CA VAL A 66 4.36 1.12 -0.61
C VAL A 66 4.35 1.64 0.82
N VAL A 67 4.02 2.92 1.02
CA VAL A 67 3.93 3.51 2.37
C VAL A 67 2.86 2.80 3.21
N LEU A 68 1.66 2.58 2.66
CA LEU A 68 0.58 1.89 3.35
C LEU A 68 0.91 0.42 3.63
N ALA A 69 1.55 -0.28 2.69
CA ALA A 69 2.01 -1.65 2.90
C ALA A 69 3.06 -1.73 4.05
N LEU A 70 4.03 -0.81 4.07
CA LEU A 70 5.02 -0.71 5.15
C LEU A 70 4.38 -0.36 6.49
N MET A 71 3.41 0.56 6.50
CA MET A 71 2.66 0.86 7.73
C MET A 71 1.89 -0.38 8.22
N GLY A 72 1.27 -1.14 7.31
CA GLY A 72 0.58 -2.39 7.64
C GLY A 72 1.51 -3.45 8.25
N HIS A 73 2.74 -3.52 7.76
CA HIS A 73 3.80 -4.39 8.30
C HIS A 73 4.24 -3.96 9.71
N LEU A 74 4.44 -2.66 9.93
CA LEU A 74 4.97 -2.12 11.19
C LEU A 74 3.93 -2.03 12.32
N VAL A 75 2.65 -1.86 11.97
CA VAL A 75 1.57 -1.66 12.95
C VAL A 75 1.03 -2.99 13.51
N VAL A 76 1.40 -4.13 12.92
CA VAL A 76 0.87 -5.40 13.41
C VAL A 76 1.44 -5.74 14.80
N GLY A 77 0.56 -6.01 15.75
CA GLY A 77 0.92 -6.58 17.05
C GLY A 77 1.19 -8.09 16.96
N SER A 78 1.55 -8.69 18.10
CA SER A 78 1.74 -10.13 18.21
C SER A 78 0.43 -10.88 17.95
N ILE A 79 0.41 -11.73 16.92
CA ILE A 79 -0.72 -12.62 16.64
C ILE A 79 -0.56 -13.88 17.51
N PRO A 80 -1.54 -14.23 18.38
CA PRO A 80 -1.34 -15.28 19.39
C PRO A 80 -1.19 -16.70 18.84
N SER A 81 -1.84 -17.00 17.71
CA SER A 81 -1.81 -18.32 17.06
C SER A 81 -0.67 -18.41 16.06
N THR A 82 0.14 -19.47 16.13
CA THR A 82 1.28 -19.72 15.20
C THR A 82 0.82 -19.84 13.74
N LEU A 83 -0.28 -20.56 13.49
CA LEU A 83 -0.80 -20.71 12.13
C LEU A 83 -1.34 -19.37 11.59
N SER A 84 -2.06 -18.63 12.43
CA SER A 84 -2.59 -17.31 12.09
C SER A 84 -1.45 -16.32 11.81
N ALA A 85 -0.40 -16.33 12.63
CA ALA A 85 0.79 -15.51 12.45
C ALA A 85 1.51 -15.85 11.13
N LEU A 86 1.64 -17.14 10.78
CA LEU A 86 2.26 -17.57 9.52
C LEU A 86 1.46 -17.07 8.31
N ILE A 87 0.16 -17.32 8.28
CA ILE A 87 -0.71 -16.91 7.16
C ILE A 87 -0.73 -15.38 7.03
N TYR A 88 -0.77 -14.67 8.16
CA TYR A 88 -0.68 -13.21 8.17
C TYR A 88 0.65 -12.73 7.58
N THR A 89 1.77 -13.27 8.06
CA THR A 89 3.11 -12.89 7.60
C THR A 89 3.26 -13.11 6.09
N LEU A 90 2.80 -14.25 5.57
CA LEU A 90 2.80 -14.50 4.12
C LEU A 90 1.94 -13.49 3.35
N SER A 91 0.76 -13.17 3.87
CA SER A 91 -0.15 -12.20 3.24
C SER A 91 0.44 -10.78 3.25
N ASP A 92 1.12 -10.43 4.33
CA ASP A 92 1.75 -9.13 4.53
C ASP A 92 2.95 -8.93 3.59
N TYR A 93 3.83 -9.93 3.45
CA TYR A 93 4.88 -9.91 2.44
C TYR A 93 4.33 -9.89 1.01
N ALA A 94 3.25 -10.61 0.73
CA ALA A 94 2.59 -10.54 -0.57
C ALA A 94 2.05 -9.13 -0.87
N SER A 95 1.53 -8.44 0.15
CA SER A 95 1.06 -7.05 0.03
C SER A 95 2.20 -6.08 -0.26
N LEU A 96 3.33 -6.22 0.45
CA LEU A 96 4.56 -5.45 0.19
C LEU A 96 5.10 -5.69 -1.21
N ALA A 97 5.13 -6.95 -1.67
CA ALA A 97 5.57 -7.29 -3.01
C ALA A 97 4.64 -6.66 -4.08
N ALA A 98 3.32 -6.78 -3.92
CA ALA A 98 2.36 -6.19 -4.85
C ALA A 98 2.49 -4.66 -4.92
N ALA A 99 2.59 -3.98 -3.78
CA ALA A 99 2.80 -2.54 -3.72
C ALA A 99 4.12 -2.11 -4.40
N SER A 100 5.19 -2.89 -4.20
CA SER A 100 6.50 -2.63 -4.82
C SER A 100 6.44 -2.81 -6.34
N VAL A 101 5.71 -3.81 -6.84
CA VAL A 101 5.50 -4.03 -8.28
C VAL A 101 4.73 -2.87 -8.90
N VAL A 102 3.69 -2.36 -8.24
CA VAL A 102 2.94 -1.19 -8.72
C VAL A 102 3.85 0.03 -8.82
N LEU A 103 4.66 0.32 -7.79
CA LEU A 103 5.63 1.41 -7.84
C LEU A 103 6.68 1.22 -8.95
N ALA A 104 7.18 -0.01 -9.13
CA ALA A 104 8.13 -0.31 -10.20
C ALA A 104 7.50 -0.09 -11.59
N ALA A 105 6.23 -0.46 -11.78
CA ALA A 105 5.49 -0.23 -13.01
C ALA A 105 5.29 1.27 -13.29
N GLU A 106 4.95 2.06 -12.27
CA GLU A 106 4.85 3.53 -12.38
C GLU A 106 6.15 4.19 -12.83
N ILE A 107 7.27 3.79 -12.22
CA ILE A 107 8.60 4.29 -12.59
C ILE A 107 8.95 3.86 -14.02
N TYR A 108 8.69 2.60 -14.37
CA TYR A 108 8.96 2.07 -15.71
C TYR A 108 8.21 2.84 -16.80
N GLU A 109 6.91 3.08 -16.62
CA GLU A 109 6.09 3.84 -17.57
C GLU A 109 6.57 5.29 -17.71
N THR A 110 6.98 5.90 -16.59
CA THR A 110 7.55 7.25 -16.59
C THR A 110 8.84 7.32 -17.40
N CYS A 111 9.76 6.38 -17.17
CA CYS A 111 11.03 6.30 -17.89
C CYS A 111 10.83 6.02 -19.39
N LYS A 112 9.98 5.05 -19.75
CA LYS A 112 9.64 4.74 -21.15
C LYS A 112 9.00 5.95 -21.85
N GLY A 113 8.12 6.67 -21.15
CA GLY A 113 7.47 7.87 -21.66
C GLY A 113 8.37 9.09 -21.81
N SER A 114 9.57 9.09 -21.22
CA SER A 114 10.57 10.16 -21.34
C SER A 114 11.59 9.95 -22.46
N SER A 115 11.59 8.79 -23.11
CA SER A 115 12.54 8.41 -24.17
C SER A 115 12.04 8.74 -25.59
N LYS A 116 11.06 9.63 -25.73
CA LYS A 116 10.58 10.21 -26.99
C LYS A 116 10.67 11.72 -26.88
#